data_AF-A0A653WAF7-F1
#
_entry.id   AF-A0A653WAF7-F1
#
_cell.length_a   1.000
_cell.length_b   1.000
_cell.length_c   1.000
_cell.angle_alpha   90.00
_cell.angle_beta   90.00
_cell.angle_gamma   90.00
#
_symmetry.space_group_name_H-M   'P 1'
#
loop_
_entity.id
_entity.type
_entity.pdbx_description
1 polymer ?
#
loop_
_entity_poly.entity_id
_entity_poly.type
_entity_poly.pdbx_seq_one_letter_code
_entity_poly.pdbx_strand_id
1 'polypeptide(L)'
;MLWFALITVFAFIVGPWGLLSGSLYRKPFFLVLCGLALALTGGWFSYIFEHGSEIKLVAEIFPDLKLSAALVGFTVAATGGSLIASGIVLKAQHQARIEKSRADTDLQRAIKELERVKNDDEELKSDALKLNNDEFKIRLQRIRSSYVYAHERVVETMRKSKELEF
;
A
#
# COMPACT_ATOMS: atom_id res chain seq x y z
N MET A 1 -4.10 26.80 -34.03
CA MET A 1 -5.29 25.93 -34.10
C MET A 1 -4.91 24.47 -34.38
N LEU A 2 -4.30 24.14 -35.53
CA LEU A 2 -3.94 22.76 -35.89
C LEU A 2 -2.98 22.07 -34.89
N TRP A 3 -1.93 22.77 -34.46
CA TRP A 3 -0.98 22.26 -33.46
C TRP A 3 -1.63 21.95 -32.11
N PHE A 4 -2.61 22.76 -31.69
CA PHE A 4 -3.33 22.55 -30.45
C PHE A 4 -4.23 21.30 -30.54
N ALA A 5 -4.91 21.11 -31.67
CA ALA A 5 -5.70 19.92 -31.94
C ALA A 5 -4.85 18.63 -32.03
N LEU A 6 -3.66 18.71 -32.62
CA LEU A 6 -2.71 17.60 -32.66
C LEU A 6 -2.22 17.22 -31.26
N ILE A 7 -1.89 18.21 -30.43
CA ILE A 7 -1.44 17.98 -29.05
C ILE A 7 -2.57 17.36 -28.21
N THR A 8 -3.81 17.83 -28.34
CA THR A 8 -4.94 17.26 -27.58
C THR A 8 -5.26 15.83 -28.01
N VAL A 9 -5.27 15.54 -29.31
CA VAL A 9 -5.46 14.17 -29.82
C VAL A 9 -4.33 13.25 -29.35
N PHE A 10 -3.08 13.71 -29.40
CA PHE A 10 -1.94 12.93 -28.91
C PHE A 10 -2.01 12.68 -27.41
N ALA A 11 -2.45 13.68 -26.62
CA ALA A 11 -2.68 13.52 -25.19
C ALA A 11 -3.81 12.52 -24.89
N PHE A 12 -4.86 12.47 -25.70
CA PHE A 12 -5.97 11.51 -25.56
C PHE A 12 -5.62 10.09 -26.01
N ILE A 13 -4.64 9.90 -26.90
CA ILE A 13 -4.21 8.56 -27.36
C ILE A 13 -3.09 8.04 -26.47
N VAL A 14 -2.06 8.86 -26.22
CA VAL A 14 -0.84 8.46 -25.51
C VAL A 14 -1.02 8.55 -24.00
N GLY A 15 -1.87 9.45 -23.50
CA GLY A 15 -2.18 9.56 -22.08
C GLY A 15 -2.74 8.26 -21.49
N PRO A 16 -3.86 7.73 -22.04
CA PRO A 16 -4.38 6.44 -21.63
C PRO A 16 -3.39 5.31 -21.84
N TRP A 17 -2.59 5.31 -22.92
CA TRP A 17 -1.57 4.29 -23.15
C TRP A 17 -0.46 4.30 -22.08
N GLY A 18 0.03 5.47 -21.68
CA GLY A 18 1.00 5.61 -20.60
C GLY A 18 0.44 5.16 -19.24
N LEU A 19 -0.83 5.49 -18.97
CA LEU A 19 -1.57 5.06 -17.78
C LEU A 19 -1.80 3.53 -17.77
N LEU A 20 -2.22 2.97 -18.90
CA LEU A 20 -2.52 1.54 -19.11
C LEU A 20 -1.26 0.67 -19.24
N SER A 21 -0.11 1.24 -19.61
CA SER A 21 1.18 0.53 -19.64
C SER A 21 1.67 0.08 -18.26
N GLY A 22 0.96 0.48 -17.18
CA GLY A 22 1.22 0.07 -15.81
C GLY A 22 2.44 0.72 -15.15
N SER A 23 3.34 1.33 -15.92
CA SER A 23 4.54 2.02 -15.41
C SER A 23 4.18 3.21 -14.52
N LEU A 24 3.23 4.04 -14.95
CA LEU A 24 2.75 5.20 -14.19
C LEU A 24 1.85 4.76 -13.02
N TYR A 25 1.09 3.68 -13.18
CA TYR A 25 0.19 3.14 -12.15
C TYR A 25 0.95 2.58 -10.94
N ARG A 26 2.21 2.18 -11.11
CA ARG A 26 3.08 1.71 -10.01
C ARG A 26 3.58 2.83 -9.09
N LYS A 27 3.39 4.11 -9.46
CA LYS A 27 3.83 5.25 -8.66
C LYS A 27 2.62 5.91 -7.96
N PRO A 28 2.36 5.60 -6.67
CA PRO A 28 1.16 6.09 -5.98
C PRO A 28 1.08 7.62 -5.91
N PHE A 29 2.23 8.30 -5.77
CA PHE A 29 2.29 9.75 -5.79
C PHE A 29 1.82 10.35 -7.12
N PHE A 30 2.19 9.71 -8.23
CA PHE A 30 1.81 10.18 -9.57
C PHE A 30 0.30 10.01 -9.81
N LEU A 31 -0.28 8.90 -9.35
CA LEU A 31 -1.72 8.67 -9.42
C LEU A 31 -2.52 9.70 -8.64
N VAL A 32 -2.09 10.05 -7.42
CA VAL A 32 -2.72 11.10 -6.61
C VAL A 32 -2.61 12.46 -7.30
N LEU A 33 -1.46 12.79 -7.87
CA LEU A 33 -1.25 14.07 -8.56
C LEU A 33 -2.10 14.19 -9.83
N CYS A 34 -2.15 13.13 -10.65
CA CYS A 34 -3.05 13.06 -11.80
C CYS A 34 -4.52 13.14 -11.38
N GLY A 35 -4.91 12.44 -10.32
CA GLY A 35 -6.27 12.47 -9.82
C GLY A 35 -6.69 13.84 -9.31
N LEU A 36 -5.78 14.55 -8.63
CA LEU A 36 -6.00 15.91 -8.15
C LEU A 36 -6.08 16.92 -9.31
N ALA A 37 -5.22 16.78 -10.32
CA ALA A 37 -5.31 17.57 -11.55
C ALA A 37 -6.62 17.34 -12.29
N LEU A 38 -7.09 16.09 -12.39
CA LEU A 38 -8.39 15.76 -12.99
C LEU A 38 -9.56 16.32 -12.16
N ALA A 39 -9.53 16.21 -10.83
CA ALA A 39 -10.57 16.78 -9.98
C ALA A 39 -10.68 18.31 -10.13
N LEU A 40 -9.53 19.01 -10.15
CA LEU A 40 -9.49 20.45 -10.35
C LEU A 40 -9.96 20.87 -11.75
N THR A 41 -9.51 20.16 -12.79
CA THR A 41 -9.93 20.46 -14.17
C THR A 41 -11.41 20.16 -14.39
N GLY A 42 -11.96 19.09 -13.82
CA GLY A 42 -13.39 18.81 -13.85
C GLY A 42 -14.22 19.90 -13.17
N GLY A 43 -13.80 20.37 -12.00
CA GLY A 43 -14.45 21.48 -11.30
C GLY A 43 -14.37 22.80 -12.07
N TRP A 44 -13.22 23.09 -12.68
CA TRP A 44 -13.01 24.27 -13.53
C TRP A 44 -13.88 24.22 -14.80
N PHE A 45 -13.99 23.07 -15.46
CA PHE A 45 -14.87 22.89 -16.62
C PHE A 45 -16.34 23.10 -16.25
N SER A 46 -16.82 22.51 -15.14
CA SER A 46 -18.18 22.76 -14.65
C SER A 46 -18.44 24.24 -14.43
N TYR A 47 -17.49 24.96 -13.81
CA TYR A 47 -17.62 26.39 -13.55
C TYR A 47 -17.72 27.22 -14.83
N ILE A 48 -16.82 26.98 -15.80
CA ILE A 48 -16.83 27.72 -17.08
C ILE A 48 -18.13 27.50 -17.84
N PHE A 49 -18.60 26.25 -17.92
CA PHE A 49 -19.82 25.96 -18.67
C PHE A 49 -21.08 26.45 -17.96
N GLU A 50 -21.11 26.45 -16.63
CA GLU A 50 -22.21 27.04 -15.87
C GLU A 50 -22.29 28.56 -16.13
N HIS A 51 -21.18 29.28 -16.03
CA HIS A 51 -21.11 30.71 -16.40
C HIS A 51 -21.43 30.96 -17.89
N GLY A 52 -20.98 30.08 -18.78
CA GLY A 52 -21.25 30.18 -20.21
C GLY A 52 -22.73 29.98 -20.54
N SER A 53 -23.44 29.16 -19.77
CA SER A 53 -24.88 28.92 -19.95
C SER A 53 -25.77 30.09 -19.54
N GLU A 54 -25.25 31.06 -18.78
CA GLU A 54 -25.98 32.29 -18.41
C GLU A 54 -25.97 33.35 -19.53
N ILE A 55 -25.09 33.19 -20.52
CA ILE A 55 -25.02 34.07 -21.70
C ILE A 55 -26.14 33.68 -22.67
N LYS A 56 -27.13 34.56 -22.86
CA LYS A 56 -28.31 34.33 -23.73
C LYS A 56 -27.98 33.73 -25.09
N LEU A 57 -26.94 34.23 -25.75
CA LEU A 57 -26.53 33.82 -27.09
C LEU A 57 -25.98 32.37 -27.12
N VAL A 58 -25.39 31.91 -26.02
CA VAL A 58 -24.86 30.54 -25.88
C VAL A 58 -25.97 29.58 -25.47
N ALA A 59 -26.87 29.99 -24.58
CA ALA A 59 -28.03 29.20 -24.16
C ALA A 59 -29.01 28.93 -25.32
N GLU A 60 -29.13 29.86 -26.27
CA GLU A 60 -30.00 29.71 -27.44
C GLU A 60 -29.42 28.72 -28.48
N ILE A 61 -28.09 28.62 -28.56
CA ILE A 61 -27.39 27.67 -29.46
C ILE A 61 -27.23 26.29 -28.81
N PHE A 62 -27.02 26.23 -27.50
CA PHE A 62 -26.81 24.99 -26.75
C PHE A 62 -27.70 24.93 -25.49
N PRO A 63 -28.97 24.50 -25.61
CA PRO A 63 -29.91 24.49 -24.49
C PRO A 63 -29.52 23.49 -23.37
N ASP A 64 -28.87 22.37 -23.73
CA ASP A 64 -28.47 21.31 -22.80
C ASP A 64 -27.02 21.45 -22.29
N LEU A 65 -26.41 22.63 -22.48
CA LEU A 65 -25.01 22.86 -22.11
C LEU A 65 -24.77 22.65 -20.61
N LYS A 66 -25.72 23.06 -19.77
CA LYS A 66 -25.63 22.90 -18.31
C LYS A 66 -25.64 21.44 -17.87
N LEU A 67 -26.50 20.62 -18.48
CA LEU A 67 -26.61 19.19 -18.19
C LEU A 67 -25.33 18.45 -18.63
N SER A 68 -24.86 18.72 -19.85
CA SER A 68 -23.65 18.10 -20.40
C SER A 68 -22.41 18.47 -19.60
N ALA A 69 -22.30 19.73 -19.17
CA ALA A 69 -21.22 20.21 -18.32
C ALA A 69 -21.21 19.54 -16.96
N ALA A 70 -22.37 19.41 -16.31
CA ALA A 70 -22.48 18.73 -15.03
C ALA A 70 -22.07 17.26 -15.16
N LEU A 71 -22.48 16.57 -16.23
CA LEU A 71 -22.14 15.17 -16.47
C LEU A 71 -20.64 14.98 -16.72
N VAL A 72 -20.03 15.80 -17.59
CA VAL A 72 -18.60 15.76 -17.89
C VAL A 72 -17.76 16.15 -16.67
N GLY A 73 -18.14 17.21 -15.96
CA GLY A 73 -17.44 17.62 -14.74
C GLY A 73 -17.49 16.57 -13.64
N PHE A 74 -18.66 15.95 -13.42
CA PHE A 74 -18.81 14.87 -12.45
C PHE A 74 -17.97 13.64 -12.82
N THR A 75 -18.00 13.20 -14.08
CA THR A 75 -17.22 12.03 -14.52
C THR A 75 -15.72 12.26 -14.43
N VAL A 76 -15.24 13.45 -14.80
CA VAL A 76 -13.82 13.82 -14.67
C VAL A 76 -13.42 13.89 -13.19
N ALA A 77 -14.25 14.47 -12.33
CA ALA A 77 -14.00 14.55 -10.89
C ALA A 77 -14.02 13.16 -10.22
N ALA A 78 -14.98 12.30 -10.57
CA ALA A 78 -15.08 10.92 -10.07
C ALA A 78 -13.88 10.07 -10.51
N THR A 79 -13.44 10.23 -11.76
CA THR A 79 -12.22 9.60 -12.27
C THR A 79 -11.00 10.07 -11.49
N GLY A 80 -10.91 11.37 -11.20
CA GLY A 80 -9.88 11.94 -10.35
C GLY A 80 -9.86 11.35 -8.94
N GLY A 81 -11.02 11.26 -8.29
CA GLY A 81 -11.18 10.64 -6.98
C GLY A 81 -10.80 9.16 -6.96
N SER A 82 -11.18 8.40 -8.00
CA SER A 82 -10.81 6.99 -8.16
C SER A 82 -9.28 6.79 -8.25
N LEU A 83 -8.58 7.66 -8.98
CA LEU A 83 -7.11 7.61 -9.08
C LEU A 83 -6.43 7.92 -7.74
N ILE A 84 -6.95 8.88 -6.98
CA ILE A 84 -6.45 9.21 -5.63
C ILE A 84 -6.62 8.00 -4.71
N ALA A 85 -7.83 7.42 -4.66
CA ALA A 85 -8.13 6.25 -3.84
C ALA A 85 -7.22 5.07 -4.22
N SER A 86 -7.05 4.82 -5.52
CA SER A 86 -6.17 3.76 -6.03
C SER A 86 -4.72 3.98 -5.58
N GLY A 87 -4.20 5.20 -5.68
CA GLY A 87 -2.85 5.53 -5.24
C GLY A 87 -2.63 5.32 -3.73
N ILE A 88 -3.62 5.67 -2.90
CA ILE A 88 -3.56 5.45 -1.44
C ILE A 88 -3.58 3.95 -1.13
N VAL A 89 -4.48 3.20 -1.76
CA VAL A 89 -4.60 1.74 -1.57
C VAL A 89 -3.31 1.03 -1.99
N LEU A 90 -2.71 1.41 -3.12
CA LEU A 90 -1.42 0.89 -3.59
C LEU A 90 -0.31 1.12 -2.55
N LYS A 91 -0.26 2.31 -1.95
CA LYS A 91 0.73 2.63 -0.90
C LYS A 91 0.48 1.78 0.36
N ALA A 92 -0.77 1.67 0.79
CA ALA A 92 -1.14 0.85 1.95
C ALA A 92 -0.79 -0.64 1.72
N GLN A 93 -1.12 -1.19 0.56
CA GLN A 93 -0.75 -2.56 0.18
C GLN A 93 0.77 -2.78 0.16
N HIS A 94 1.53 -1.80 -0.34
CA HIS A 94 2.99 -1.89 -0.34
C HIS A 94 3.56 -1.88 1.08
N GLN A 95 3.05 -1.02 1.96
CA GLN A 95 3.45 -0.99 3.38
C GLN A 95 3.09 -2.30 4.10
N ALA A 96 1.88 -2.81 3.91
CA ALA A 96 1.43 -4.08 4.48
C ALA A 96 2.34 -5.25 4.04
N ARG A 97 2.75 -5.30 2.76
CA ARG A 97 3.71 -6.32 2.29
C ARG A 97 5.07 -6.22 2.94
N ILE A 98 5.59 -5.01 3.16
CA ILE A 98 6.86 -4.79 3.84
C ILE A 98 6.76 -5.24 5.30
N GLU A 99 5.68 -4.86 5.99
CA GLU A 99 5.44 -5.24 7.37
C GLU A 99 5.32 -6.76 7.54
N LYS A 100 4.56 -7.42 6.65
CA LYS A 100 4.47 -8.87 6.60
C LYS A 100 5.85 -9.53 6.42
N SER A 101 6.64 -9.06 5.46
CA SER A 101 7.99 -9.58 5.21
C SER A 101 8.92 -9.41 6.42
N ARG A 102 8.79 -8.30 7.16
CA ARG A 102 9.54 -8.08 8.41
C ARG A 102 9.08 -9.04 9.51
N ALA A 103 7.77 -9.17 9.71
CA ALA A 103 7.20 -10.10 10.69
C ALA A 103 7.64 -11.55 10.43
N ASP A 104 7.66 -11.99 9.16
CA ASP A 104 8.16 -13.32 8.78
C ASP A 104 9.65 -13.49 9.10
N THR A 105 10.46 -12.46 8.85
CA THR A 105 11.90 -12.47 9.17
C THR A 105 12.13 -12.56 10.68
N ASP A 106 11.35 -11.81 11.47
CA ASP A 106 11.43 -11.83 12.93
C ASP A 106 10.97 -13.17 13.49
N LEU A 107 9.93 -13.78 12.91
CA LEU A 107 9.47 -15.12 13.27
C LEU A 107 10.56 -16.17 13.00
N GLN A 108 11.20 -16.13 11.83
CA GLN A 108 12.30 -17.03 11.50
C GLN A 108 13.47 -16.87 12.48
N ARG A 109 13.79 -15.64 12.90
CA ARG A 109 14.81 -15.38 13.92
C ARG A 109 14.43 -15.99 15.28
N ALA A 110 13.20 -15.81 15.72
CA ALA A 110 12.71 -16.35 16.99
C ALA A 110 12.70 -17.89 16.99
N ILE A 111 12.31 -18.52 15.87
CA ILE A 111 12.38 -19.98 15.70
C ILE A 111 13.84 -20.46 15.80
N LYS A 112 14.77 -19.76 15.15
CA LYS A 112 16.19 -20.10 15.20
C LYS A 112 16.80 -19.94 16.60
N GLU A 113 16.34 -18.97 17.38
CA GLU A 113 16.69 -18.84 18.81
C GLU A 113 16.18 -20.04 19.61
N LEU A 114 14.94 -20.47 19.37
CA LEU A 114 14.36 -21.63 20.04
C LEU A 114 15.09 -22.95 19.68
N GLU A 115 15.49 -23.11 18.42
CA GLU A 115 16.29 -24.25 17.96
C GLU A 115 17.67 -24.28 18.62
N ARG A 116 18.32 -23.13 18.80
CA ARG A 116 19.58 -23.04 19.56
C ARG A 116 19.40 -23.50 21.00
N VAL A 117 18.37 -23.01 21.70
CA VAL A 117 18.10 -23.41 23.08
C VAL A 117 17.82 -24.92 23.18
N LYS A 118 17.16 -25.49 22.18
CA LYS A 118 16.94 -26.94 22.11
C LYS A 118 18.25 -27.71 21.91
N ASN A 119 19.14 -27.23 21.04
CA ASN A 119 20.45 -27.84 20.84
C ASN A 119 21.30 -27.74 22.12
N ASP A 120 21.26 -26.61 22.83
CA ASP A 120 21.94 -26.43 24.12
C ASP A 120 21.42 -27.42 25.18
N ASP A 121 20.11 -27.74 25.16
CA ASP A 121 19.50 -28.75 26.05
C ASP A 121 19.95 -30.18 25.70
N GLU A 122 20.07 -30.51 24.41
CA GLU A 122 20.59 -31.80 23.95
C GLU A 122 22.07 -31.96 24.28
N GLU A 123 22.88 -30.90 24.11
CA GLU A 123 24.29 -30.88 24.50
C GLU A 123 24.44 -31.08 26.01
N LEU A 124 23.66 -30.36 26.83
CA LEU A 124 23.65 -30.52 28.28
C LEU A 124 23.29 -31.95 28.72
N LYS A 125 22.33 -32.60 28.04
CA LYS A 125 21.98 -34.01 28.30
C LYS A 125 23.11 -34.96 27.96
N SER A 126 23.86 -34.69 26.89
CA SER A 126 24.99 -35.51 26.46
C SER A 126 26.19 -35.40 27.42
N ASP A 127 26.40 -34.21 28.00
CA ASP A 127 27.47 -33.92 28.95
C ASP A 127 27.08 -34.19 30.41
N ALA A 128 25.84 -34.62 30.67
CA ALA A 128 25.31 -34.82 32.02
C ALA A 128 26.18 -35.73 32.92
N LEU A 129 26.89 -36.69 32.32
CA LEU A 129 27.78 -37.62 33.02
C LEU A 129 29.17 -37.02 33.36
N LYS A 130 29.55 -35.89 32.74
CA LYS A 130 30.86 -35.23 32.90
C LYS A 130 30.78 -33.98 33.77
N LEU A 131 29.58 -33.44 33.99
CA LEU A 131 29.35 -32.20 34.72
C LEU A 131 29.16 -32.45 36.23
N ASN A 132 29.64 -31.51 37.04
CA ASN A 132 29.31 -31.48 38.46
C ASN A 132 27.82 -31.14 38.65
N ASN A 133 27.20 -31.66 39.71
CA ASN A 133 25.75 -31.59 39.94
C ASN A 133 25.26 -30.13 40.10
N ASP A 134 26.08 -29.26 40.69
CA ASP A 134 25.76 -27.83 40.83
C ASP A 134 25.91 -27.06 39.50
N GLU A 135 26.93 -27.37 38.70
CA GLU A 135 27.09 -26.79 37.36
C GLU A 135 25.96 -27.20 36.41
N PHE A 136 25.52 -28.46 36.52
CA PHE A 136 24.38 -28.98 35.76
C PHE A 136 23.09 -28.22 36.10
N LYS A 137 22.78 -28.02 37.39
CA LYS A 137 21.59 -27.26 37.82
C LYS A 137 21.60 -25.82 37.32
N ILE A 138 22.73 -25.13 37.40
CA ILE A 138 22.86 -23.74 36.92
C ILE A 138 22.63 -23.66 35.40
N ARG A 139 23.24 -24.56 34.63
CA ARG A 139 23.06 -24.61 33.17
C ARG A 139 21.62 -24.95 32.79
N LEU A 140 21.00 -25.93 33.46
CA LEU A 140 19.61 -26.31 33.23
C LEU A 140 18.65 -25.14 33.50
N GLN A 141 18.87 -24.39 34.58
CA GLN A 141 18.04 -23.22 34.91
C GLN A 141 18.17 -22.11 33.86
N ARG A 142 19.38 -21.89 33.32
CA ARG A 142 19.63 -20.93 32.23
C ARG A 142 18.94 -21.34 30.92
N ILE A 143 19.00 -22.62 30.56
CA ILE A 143 18.32 -23.14 29.37
C ILE A 143 16.82 -23.01 29.53
N ARG A 144 16.27 -23.32 30.72
CA ARG A 144 14.85 -23.19 30.99
C ARG A 144 14.34 -21.75 30.90
N SER A 145 15.07 -20.77 31.46
CA SER A 145 14.69 -19.36 31.33
C SER A 145 14.78 -18.89 29.88
N SER A 146 15.82 -19.31 29.16
CA SER A 146 16.01 -18.98 27.74
C SER A 146 14.91 -19.60 26.86
N TYR A 147 14.47 -20.82 27.18
CA TYR A 147 13.37 -21.50 26.48
C TYR A 147 12.05 -20.77 26.67
N VAL A 148 11.72 -20.38 27.91
CA VAL A 148 10.49 -19.62 28.20
C VAL A 148 10.50 -18.29 27.43
N TYR A 149 11.61 -17.56 27.48
CA TYR A 149 11.77 -16.30 26.76
C TYR A 149 11.63 -16.47 25.23
N ALA A 150 12.35 -17.43 24.64
CA ALA A 150 12.29 -17.68 23.21
C ALA A 150 10.88 -18.13 22.76
N HIS A 151 10.23 -18.98 23.56
CA HIS A 151 8.88 -19.45 23.28
C HIS A 151 7.84 -18.31 23.35
N GLU A 152 7.91 -17.46 24.38
CA GLU A 152 7.04 -16.28 24.50
C GLU A 152 7.22 -15.35 23.30
N ARG A 153 8.47 -15.12 22.89
CA ARG A 153 8.80 -14.31 21.72
C ARG A 153 8.24 -14.90 20.42
N VAL A 154 8.31 -16.21 20.22
CA VAL A 154 7.70 -16.90 19.07
C VAL A 154 6.18 -16.71 19.08
N VAL A 155 5.52 -16.91 20.21
CA VAL A 155 4.05 -16.76 20.34
C VAL A 155 3.61 -15.33 20.05
N GLU A 156 4.32 -14.34 20.60
CA GLU A 156 4.03 -12.93 20.35
C GLU A 156 4.20 -12.56 18.86
N THR A 157 5.26 -13.06 18.23
CA THR A 157 5.55 -12.79 16.82
C THR A 157 4.56 -13.50 15.89
N MET A 158 4.13 -14.72 16.22
CA MET A 158 3.05 -15.42 15.51
C MET A 158 1.74 -14.67 15.61
N ARG A 159 1.41 -14.12 16.79
CA ARG A 159 0.18 -13.33 16.98
C ARG A 159 0.20 -12.08 16.11
N LYS A 160 1.31 -11.34 16.10
CA LYS A 160 1.50 -10.15 15.24
C LYS A 160 1.43 -10.51 13.75
N SER A 161 2.04 -11.63 13.34
CA SER A 161 1.96 -12.09 11.94
C SER A 161 0.52 -12.43 11.54
N LYS A 162 -0.26 -13.08 12.41
CA LYS A 162 -1.67 -13.40 12.16
C LYS A 162 -2.56 -12.16 12.05
N GLU A 163 -2.26 -11.11 12.81
CA GLU A 163 -2.95 -9.81 12.71
C GLU A 163 -2.67 -9.08 11.37
N LEU A 164 -1.62 -9.48 10.64
CA LEU A 164 -1.20 -8.89 9.36
C LEU A 164 -1.70 -9.68 8.12
N GLU A 165 -2.50 -10.74 8.28
CA GLU A 165 -3.02 -11.57 7.18
C GLU A 165 -4.31 -11.05 6.50
N PHE A 166 -4.67 -9.78 6.70
CA PHE A 166 -5.84 -9.15 6.07
C PHE A 166 -5.58 -8.60 4.66
#